data_AF-A0A6B2JHY4-F1
#
_entry.id   AF-A0A6B2JHY4-F1
#
_cell.length_a   1.000
_cell.length_b   1.000
_cell.length_c   1.000
_cell.angle_alpha   90.00
_cell.angle_beta   90.00
_cell.angle_gamma   90.00
#
_symmetry.space_group_name_H-M   'P 1'
#
loop_
_entity.id
_entity.type
_entity.pdbx_description
1 polymer ?
#
loop_
_entity_poly.entity_id
_entity_poly.type
_entity_poly.pdbx_seq_one_letter_code
_entity_poly.pdbx_strand_id
1 'polypeptide(L)'
;MARRALTGSRIRQRRLDLGRSQAELARATGISGSYLNLIEHNRRSIGGALLNSLARELGIDPALLAEGAGSEMADALRAAARTLPEAGAEEERAEDLTGRFPGWARLMAAQAGRIETLEEQLAALTDRLTHDPALAASLHEVISAVTAIRSTASILASGEALDADWQGRFHRNIFEDAQRLAAESRTLATYLEGPGEAALRTPFDELEAALEQVDQHLPLLEAGGTPEEAVAAMPGLSRATRPLALAWARRYAADAAALPLARFGPQALEAAHEPGALIAETGAPAQVVLRRLACLPPADGHPAFGLAICDAAGALTRLRPLPGFSLPRSGACPLWPLYQALGQPGRPLAARVSLPGERAPPLLVHAAAAPAAPAGFGAPPPLTSVMLVRPAAADGPQPAPVGPACRICPRERCPARREPSLMTSTP
;
A
#
# COMPACT_ATOMS: atom_id res chain seq x y z
N MET A 1 -3.12 -20.00 27.27
CA MET A 1 -2.63 -21.40 27.32
C MET A 1 -1.29 -21.46 26.59
N ALA A 2 -0.30 -22.17 27.14
CA ALA A 2 1.08 -22.11 26.67
C ALA A 2 1.23 -22.59 25.22
N ARG A 3 1.74 -21.71 24.34
CA ARG A 3 2.27 -22.04 23.00
C ARG A 3 3.08 -23.33 23.11
N ARG A 4 2.62 -24.43 22.48
CA ARG A 4 3.43 -25.63 22.34
C ARG A 4 4.49 -25.33 21.27
N ALA A 5 5.61 -24.77 21.71
CA ALA A 5 6.75 -24.49 20.85
C ALA A 5 7.17 -25.78 20.11
N LEU A 6 7.31 -25.69 18.79
CA LEU A 6 7.78 -26.77 17.90
C LEU A 6 9.28 -27.09 18.04
N THR A 7 9.81 -26.87 19.24
CA THR A 7 11.21 -27.08 19.60
C THR A 7 11.67 -28.50 19.27
N GLY A 8 10.79 -29.49 19.44
CA GLY A 8 11.06 -30.89 19.12
C GLY A 8 11.32 -31.17 17.66
N SER A 9 10.47 -30.65 16.77
CA SER A 9 10.64 -30.85 15.32
C SER A 9 11.94 -30.22 14.81
N ARG A 10 12.33 -29.08 15.38
CA ARG A 10 13.57 -28.36 15.03
C ARG A 10 14.81 -29.10 15.51
N ILE A 11 14.78 -29.65 16.73
CA ILE A 11 15.84 -30.53 17.25
C ILE A 11 16.03 -31.72 16.31
N ARG A 12 14.93 -32.34 15.86
CA ARG A 12 14.99 -33.46 14.91
C ARG A 12 15.59 -33.05 13.58
N GLN A 13 15.15 -31.94 13.01
CA GLN A 13 15.64 -31.46 11.71
C GLN A 13 17.13 -31.14 11.77
N ARG A 14 17.57 -30.35 12.76
CA ARG A 14 18.99 -30.01 12.94
C ARG A 14 19.86 -31.24 13.21
N ARG A 15 19.34 -32.22 13.95
CA ARG A 15 20.04 -33.49 14.17
C ARG A 15 20.25 -34.25 12.85
N LEU A 16 19.23 -34.30 11.98
CA LEU A 16 19.33 -34.94 10.66
C LEU A 16 20.31 -34.20 9.74
N ASP A 17 20.31 -32.86 9.74
CA ASP A 17 21.25 -32.06 8.96
C ASP A 17 22.71 -32.31 9.37
N LEU A 18 22.94 -32.55 10.67
CA LEU A 18 24.26 -32.92 11.21
C LEU A 18 24.60 -34.41 11.05
N GLY A 19 23.73 -35.21 10.44
CA GLY A 19 23.92 -36.65 10.25
C GLY A 19 23.96 -37.47 11.55
N ARG A 20 23.49 -36.91 12.67
CA ARG A 20 23.59 -37.56 13.99
C ARG A 20 22.43 -38.51 14.26
N SER A 21 22.73 -39.64 14.89
CA SER A 21 21.69 -40.57 15.32
C SER A 21 20.96 -40.05 16.57
N GLN A 22 19.71 -40.45 16.75
CA GLN A 22 18.95 -40.07 17.95
C GLN A 22 19.57 -40.62 19.24
N ALA A 23 20.16 -41.82 19.19
CA ALA A 23 20.86 -42.43 20.33
C ALA A 23 22.15 -41.69 20.71
N GLU A 24 22.83 -41.09 19.73
CA GLU A 24 24.02 -40.28 19.94
C GLU A 24 23.68 -38.94 20.58
N LEU A 25 22.68 -38.22 20.07
CA LEU A 25 22.23 -36.95 20.68
C LEU A 25 21.68 -37.16 22.10
N ALA A 26 20.95 -38.25 22.34
CA ALA A 26 20.43 -38.59 23.66
C ALA A 26 21.56 -38.82 24.67
N ARG A 27 22.62 -39.56 24.29
CA ARG A 27 23.81 -39.78 25.13
C ARG A 27 24.56 -38.49 25.41
N ALA A 28 24.78 -37.66 24.39
CA ALA A 28 25.51 -36.40 24.53
C ALA A 28 24.79 -35.41 25.48
N THR A 29 23.46 -35.45 25.50
CA THR A 29 22.63 -34.57 26.34
C THR A 29 22.21 -35.18 27.68
N GLY A 30 22.63 -36.42 27.98
CA GLY A 30 22.36 -37.08 29.25
C GLY A 30 20.91 -37.53 29.46
N ILE A 31 20.14 -37.74 28.38
CA ILE A 31 18.75 -38.21 28.44
C ILE A 31 18.57 -39.57 27.74
N SER A 32 17.47 -40.27 28.01
CA SER A 32 17.18 -41.53 27.33
C SER A 32 16.72 -41.30 25.88
N GLY A 33 17.01 -42.25 24.98
CA GLY A 33 16.56 -42.18 23.58
C GLY A 33 15.03 -42.12 23.45
N SER A 34 14.30 -42.82 24.33
CA SER A 34 12.84 -42.73 24.42
C SER A 34 12.36 -41.34 24.84
N TYR A 35 13.09 -40.70 25.76
CA TYR A 35 12.78 -39.33 26.19
C TYR A 35 13.02 -38.31 25.07
N LEU A 36 14.15 -38.41 24.38
CA LEU A 36 14.43 -37.60 23.20
C LEU A 36 13.38 -37.83 22.09
N ASN A 37 12.86 -39.05 21.95
CA ASN A 37 11.79 -39.34 20.99
C ASN A 37 10.49 -38.58 21.29
N LEU A 38 10.12 -38.50 22.56
CA LEU A 38 8.94 -37.74 22.98
C LEU A 38 9.15 -36.23 22.75
N ILE A 39 10.37 -35.74 22.97
CA ILE A 39 10.74 -34.34 22.72
C ILE A 39 10.67 -34.05 21.21
N GLU A 40 11.33 -34.85 20.38
CA GLU A 40 11.39 -34.65 18.92
C GLU A 40 10.02 -34.70 18.23
N HIS A 41 9.05 -35.42 18.82
CA HIS A 41 7.67 -35.47 18.35
C HIS A 41 6.75 -34.47 19.06
N ASN A 42 7.31 -33.51 19.81
CA ASN A 42 6.60 -32.47 20.58
C ASN A 42 5.54 -33.04 21.56
N ARG A 43 5.73 -34.28 22.02
CA ARG A 43 4.88 -34.91 23.05
C ARG A 43 5.29 -34.49 24.47
N ARG A 44 6.51 -33.96 24.63
CA ARG A 44 7.01 -33.42 25.90
C ARG A 44 7.71 -32.09 25.66
N SER A 45 7.25 -31.04 26.34
CA SER A 45 7.90 -29.73 26.31
C SER A 45 9.22 -29.78 27.10
N ILE A 46 10.16 -28.95 26.67
CA ILE A 46 11.47 -28.79 27.31
C ILE A 46 11.73 -27.31 27.54
N GLY A 47 12.49 -26.99 28.58
CA GLY A 47 12.90 -25.63 28.90
C GLY A 47 14.16 -25.62 29.77
N GLY A 48 14.70 -24.43 30.00
CA GLY A 48 15.84 -24.22 30.88
C GLY A 48 17.09 -25.02 30.48
N ALA A 49 17.65 -25.76 31.43
CA ALA A 49 18.94 -26.44 31.29
C ALA A 49 18.98 -27.47 30.14
N LEU A 50 17.89 -28.20 29.90
CA LEU A 50 17.85 -29.24 28.87
C LEU A 50 17.80 -28.63 27.46
N LEU A 51 17.05 -27.54 27.27
CA LEU A 51 17.02 -26.81 26.00
C LEU A 51 18.40 -26.27 25.64
N ASN A 52 19.08 -25.66 26.62
CA ASN A 52 20.43 -25.13 26.44
C ASN A 52 21.47 -26.23 26.15
N SER A 53 21.30 -27.41 26.76
CA SER A 53 22.15 -28.58 26.49
C SER A 53 21.98 -29.09 25.05
N LEU A 54 20.73 -29.23 24.59
CA LEU A 54 20.42 -29.63 23.22
C LEU A 54 20.89 -28.60 22.19
N ALA A 55 20.70 -27.31 22.48
CA ALA A 55 21.16 -26.21 21.63
C ALA A 55 22.69 -26.23 21.44
N ARG A 56 23.44 -26.44 22.53
CA ARG A 56 24.91 -26.55 22.52
C ARG A 56 25.38 -27.73 21.69
N GLU A 57 24.77 -28.91 21.87
CA GLU A 57 25.13 -30.11 21.10
C GLU A 57 24.78 -30.02 19.61
N LEU A 58 23.77 -29.21 19.26
CA LEU A 58 23.32 -28.99 17.88
C LEU A 58 23.96 -27.76 17.22
N GLY A 59 24.81 -27.03 17.95
CA GLY A 59 25.49 -25.84 17.46
C GLY A 59 24.53 -24.75 16.97
N ILE A 60 23.43 -24.54 17.69
CA ILE A 60 22.39 -23.56 17.36
C ILE A 60 22.06 -22.71 18.58
N ASP A 61 21.75 -21.43 18.38
CA ASP A 61 21.29 -20.55 19.45
C ASP A 61 19.98 -21.08 20.07
N PRO A 62 19.87 -21.19 21.42
CA PRO A 62 18.62 -21.54 22.10
C PRO A 62 17.42 -20.67 21.67
N ALA A 63 17.64 -19.39 21.37
CA ALA A 63 16.61 -18.47 20.88
C ALA A 63 16.11 -18.86 19.47
N LEU A 64 16.96 -19.39 18.61
CA LEU A 64 16.57 -19.87 17.28
C LEU A 64 15.77 -21.18 17.35
N LEU A 65 16.09 -22.06 18.31
CA LEU A 65 15.24 -23.21 18.63
C LEU A 65 13.88 -22.79 19.18
N ALA A 66 13.82 -21.64 19.87
CA ALA A 66 12.58 -21.06 20.40
C ALA A 66 11.75 -20.31 19.33
N GLU A 67 12.36 -19.53 18.42
CA GLU A 67 11.60 -18.56 17.59
C GLU A 67 11.75 -18.65 16.05
N GLY A 68 12.92 -18.80 15.43
CA GLY A 68 13.11 -18.18 14.10
C GLY A 68 13.02 -19.01 12.79
N ALA A 69 11.83 -19.43 12.31
CA ALA A 69 11.60 -19.73 10.86
C ALA A 69 10.14 -20.11 10.54
N GLY A 70 9.49 -20.75 11.51
CA GLY A 70 8.08 -21.14 11.39
C GLY A 70 7.11 -19.99 11.65
N SER A 71 7.57 -18.88 12.25
CA SER A 71 6.71 -17.75 12.61
C SER A 71 6.26 -16.96 11.39
N GLU A 72 7.17 -16.56 10.49
CA GLU A 72 6.82 -15.76 9.31
C GLU A 72 5.85 -16.49 8.37
N MET A 73 6.11 -17.76 8.08
CA MET A 73 5.21 -18.58 7.28
C MET A 73 3.87 -18.83 7.99
N ALA A 74 3.89 -19.07 9.30
CA ALA A 74 2.66 -19.20 10.08
C ALA A 74 1.88 -17.88 10.15
N ASP A 75 2.56 -16.74 10.16
CA ASP A 75 1.95 -15.40 10.15
C ASP A 75 1.34 -15.10 8.78
N ALA A 76 2.01 -15.46 7.69
CA ALA A 76 1.45 -15.40 6.33
C ALA A 76 0.22 -16.31 6.18
N LEU A 77 0.25 -17.53 6.72
CA LEU A 77 -0.91 -18.43 6.73
C LEU A 77 -2.03 -17.92 7.63
N ARG A 78 -1.70 -17.35 8.78
CA ARG A 78 -2.67 -16.67 9.65
C ARG A 78 -3.34 -15.57 8.87
N ALA A 79 -2.58 -14.67 8.25
CA ALA A 79 -3.06 -13.57 7.41
C ALA A 79 -4.00 -14.06 6.31
N ALA A 80 -3.60 -15.10 5.57
CA ALA A 80 -4.41 -15.73 4.53
C ALA A 80 -5.73 -16.32 5.07
N ALA A 81 -5.72 -16.93 6.25
CA ALA A 81 -6.95 -17.43 6.86
C ALA A 81 -7.89 -16.30 7.32
N ARG A 82 -7.38 -15.08 7.58
CA ARG A 82 -8.21 -13.92 7.97
C ARG A 82 -8.86 -13.24 6.78
N THR A 83 -8.33 -13.41 5.57
CA THR A 83 -8.95 -12.87 4.35
C THR A 83 -10.19 -13.68 3.94
N LEU A 84 -10.29 -14.95 4.35
CA LEU A 84 -11.39 -15.85 4.02
C LEU A 84 -11.92 -16.63 5.25
N PRO A 85 -12.61 -15.97 6.21
CA PRO A 85 -13.06 -16.60 7.46
C PRO A 85 -13.97 -17.84 7.28
N GLU A 86 -14.75 -17.88 6.19
CA GLU A 86 -15.65 -18.98 5.84
C GLU A 86 -14.94 -20.31 5.55
N ALA A 87 -13.64 -20.27 5.25
CA ALA A 87 -12.83 -21.47 5.08
C ALA A 87 -12.62 -22.23 6.39
N GLY A 88 -12.89 -21.60 7.55
CA GLY A 88 -12.83 -22.25 8.86
C GLY A 88 -11.42 -22.70 9.27
N ALA A 89 -10.39 -22.01 8.80
CA ALA A 89 -9.00 -22.39 9.07
C ALA A 89 -8.61 -22.21 10.54
N GLU A 90 -7.96 -23.22 11.12
CA GLU A 90 -7.53 -23.26 12.52
C GLU A 90 -6.25 -22.40 12.74
N GLU A 91 -6.30 -21.05 12.75
CA GLU A 91 -5.01 -20.31 12.73
C GLU A 91 -4.16 -20.42 13.99
N GLU A 92 -4.74 -20.77 15.13
CA GLU A 92 -3.96 -21.12 16.33
C GLU A 92 -3.00 -22.29 16.05
N ARG A 93 -3.30 -23.10 15.03
CA ARG A 93 -2.54 -24.27 14.58
C ARG A 93 -1.76 -24.01 13.27
N ALA A 94 -1.61 -22.77 12.83
CA ALA A 94 -0.81 -22.43 11.65
C ALA A 94 0.67 -22.86 11.79
N GLU A 95 1.21 -22.81 13.01
CA GLU A 95 2.55 -23.33 13.32
C GLU A 95 2.61 -24.85 13.13
N ASP A 96 1.59 -25.60 13.59
CA ASP A 96 1.51 -27.05 13.39
C ASP A 96 1.52 -27.40 11.89
N LEU A 97 0.77 -26.64 11.07
CA LEU A 97 0.70 -26.83 9.62
C LEU A 97 2.06 -26.57 8.96
N THR A 98 2.74 -25.50 9.34
CA THR A 98 4.08 -25.14 8.85
C THR A 98 5.10 -26.21 9.22
N GLY A 99 5.03 -26.74 10.44
CA GLY A 99 5.97 -27.74 10.95
C GLY A 99 5.73 -29.16 10.40
N ARG A 100 4.47 -29.56 10.21
CA ARG A 100 4.11 -30.91 9.74
C ARG A 100 4.05 -31.02 8.22
N PHE A 101 3.64 -29.95 7.53
CA PHE A 101 3.39 -29.92 6.09
C PHE A 101 3.98 -28.67 5.42
N PRO A 102 5.32 -28.48 5.45
CA PRO A 102 5.97 -27.26 4.96
C PRO A 102 5.78 -26.98 3.45
N GLY A 103 5.54 -28.02 2.64
CA GLY A 103 5.22 -27.84 1.21
C GLY A 103 3.84 -27.21 0.98
N TRP A 104 2.83 -27.70 1.70
CA TRP A 104 1.47 -27.15 1.65
C TRP A 104 1.40 -25.75 2.24
N ALA A 105 2.09 -25.52 3.36
CA ALA A 105 2.21 -24.20 3.96
C ALA A 105 2.76 -23.15 2.97
N ARG A 106 3.84 -23.47 2.26
CA ARG A 106 4.42 -22.58 1.23
C ARG A 106 3.47 -22.34 0.06
N LEU A 107 2.79 -23.38 -0.43
CA LEU A 107 1.84 -23.24 -1.53
C LEU A 107 0.69 -22.29 -1.16
N MET A 108 0.10 -22.49 0.02
CA MET A 108 -1.01 -21.67 0.49
C MET A 108 -0.59 -20.21 0.71
N ALA A 109 0.57 -19.97 1.34
CA ALA A 109 1.10 -18.62 1.52
C ALA A 109 1.40 -17.93 0.17
N ALA A 110 1.99 -18.66 -0.79
CA ALA A 110 2.26 -18.13 -2.12
C ALA A 110 0.97 -17.82 -2.90
N GLN A 111 -0.06 -18.65 -2.76
CA GLN A 111 -1.37 -18.37 -3.35
C GLN A 111 -2.03 -17.15 -2.73
N ALA A 112 -1.97 -17.00 -1.41
CA ALA A 112 -2.51 -15.83 -0.72
C ALA A 112 -1.85 -14.52 -1.20
N GLY A 113 -0.51 -14.47 -1.27
CA GLY A 113 0.20 -13.30 -1.80
C GLY A 113 -0.11 -13.04 -3.27
N ARG A 114 -0.29 -14.10 -4.09
CA ARG A 114 -0.71 -13.94 -5.49
C ARG A 114 -2.13 -13.41 -5.62
N ILE A 115 -3.05 -13.82 -4.75
CA ILE A 115 -4.42 -13.31 -4.72
C ILE A 115 -4.42 -11.84 -4.33
N GLU A 116 -3.67 -11.46 -3.29
CA GLU A 116 -3.52 -10.05 -2.87
C GLU A 116 -3.00 -9.18 -4.02
N THR A 117 -1.96 -9.64 -4.73
CA THR A 117 -1.42 -8.94 -5.91
C THR A 117 -2.48 -8.79 -7.02
N LEU A 118 -3.28 -9.85 -7.28
CA LEU A 118 -4.34 -9.81 -8.29
C LEU A 118 -5.48 -8.86 -7.89
N GLU A 119 -5.84 -8.80 -6.61
CA GLU A 119 -6.85 -7.87 -6.07
C GLU A 119 -6.38 -6.42 -6.18
N GLU A 120 -5.11 -6.14 -5.88
CA GLU A 120 -4.49 -4.82 -6.08
C GLU A 120 -4.50 -4.41 -7.55
N GLN A 121 -4.14 -5.32 -8.45
CA GLN A 121 -4.20 -5.09 -9.90
C GLN A 121 -5.63 -4.83 -10.37
N LEU A 122 -6.61 -5.59 -9.88
CA LEU A 122 -8.02 -5.40 -10.21
C LEU A 122 -8.53 -4.04 -9.70
N ALA A 123 -8.15 -3.64 -8.49
CA ALA A 123 -8.49 -2.34 -7.92
C ALA A 123 -7.91 -1.20 -8.78
N ALA A 124 -6.65 -1.33 -9.20
CA ALA A 124 -6.00 -0.36 -10.08
C ALA A 124 -6.64 -0.28 -11.48
N LEU A 125 -6.98 -1.42 -12.08
CA LEU A 125 -7.71 -1.48 -13.36
C LEU A 125 -9.11 -0.86 -13.24
N THR A 126 -9.81 -1.13 -12.15
CA THR A 126 -11.14 -0.56 -11.89
C THR A 126 -11.08 0.95 -11.73
N ASP A 127 -10.10 1.47 -10.98
CA ASP A 127 -9.86 2.92 -10.83
C ASP A 127 -9.59 3.58 -12.18
N ARG A 128 -8.75 2.94 -13.03
CA ARG A 128 -8.46 3.40 -14.39
C ARG A 128 -9.71 3.43 -15.28
N LEU A 129 -10.52 2.37 -15.29
CA LEU A 129 -11.75 2.32 -16.09
C LEU A 129 -12.78 3.37 -15.65
N THR A 130 -12.83 3.69 -14.37
CA THR A 130 -13.83 4.61 -13.81
C THR A 130 -13.41 6.07 -13.85
N HIS A 131 -12.11 6.37 -13.79
CA HIS A 131 -11.62 7.74 -13.57
C HIS A 131 -10.49 8.19 -14.50
N ASP A 132 -10.12 7.45 -15.55
CA ASP A 132 -9.10 7.95 -16.50
C ASP A 132 -9.71 9.02 -17.45
N PRO A 133 -9.29 10.30 -17.35
CA PRO A 133 -9.80 11.36 -18.20
C PRO A 133 -9.42 11.16 -19.67
N ALA A 134 -8.31 10.48 -19.99
CA ALA A 134 -7.93 10.15 -21.36
C ALA A 134 -8.82 9.05 -21.96
N LEU A 135 -9.23 8.07 -21.16
CA LEU A 135 -10.22 7.06 -21.57
C LEU A 135 -11.59 7.70 -21.83
N ALA A 136 -12.03 8.57 -20.92
CA ALA A 136 -13.29 9.30 -21.07
C ALA A 136 -13.29 10.21 -22.31
N ALA A 137 -12.18 10.92 -22.57
CA ALA A 137 -12.02 11.74 -23.77
C ALA A 137 -12.07 10.90 -25.05
N SER A 138 -11.37 9.76 -25.09
CA SER A 138 -11.35 8.85 -26.25
C SER A 138 -12.75 8.28 -26.54
N LEU A 139 -13.51 7.90 -25.51
CA LEU A 139 -14.89 7.45 -25.66
C LEU A 139 -15.79 8.57 -26.20
N HIS A 140 -15.60 9.82 -25.76
CA HIS A 140 -16.38 10.96 -26.25
C HIS A 140 -16.12 11.25 -27.74
N GLU A 141 -14.86 11.15 -28.19
CA GLU A 141 -14.50 11.30 -29.60
C GLU A 141 -15.12 10.21 -30.47
N VAL A 142 -15.12 8.95 -30.01
CA VAL A 142 -15.79 7.83 -30.70
C VAL A 142 -17.30 8.09 -30.81
N ILE A 143 -17.96 8.48 -29.72
CA ILE A 143 -19.40 8.79 -29.72
C ILE A 143 -19.71 9.95 -30.67
N SER A 144 -18.87 10.99 -30.67
CA SER A 144 -19.03 12.16 -31.53
C SER A 144 -18.90 11.81 -33.01
N ALA A 145 -17.88 11.02 -33.38
CA ALA A 145 -17.67 10.54 -34.74
C ALA A 145 -18.83 9.65 -35.23
N VAL A 146 -19.28 8.69 -34.39
CA VAL A 146 -20.46 7.85 -34.72
C VAL A 146 -21.71 8.69 -34.91
N THR A 147 -21.91 9.72 -34.08
CA THR A 147 -23.07 10.61 -34.17
C THR A 147 -23.04 11.44 -35.46
N ALA A 148 -21.87 11.96 -35.84
CA ALA A 148 -21.68 12.72 -37.09
C ALA A 148 -21.91 11.86 -38.33
N ILE A 149 -21.36 10.63 -38.35
CA ILE A 149 -21.61 9.65 -39.43
C ILE A 149 -23.10 9.34 -39.55
N ARG A 150 -23.77 9.02 -38.43
CA ARG A 150 -25.20 8.71 -38.41
C ARG A 150 -26.04 9.87 -38.91
N SER A 151 -25.75 11.10 -38.48
CA SER A 151 -26.49 12.27 -38.91
C SER A 151 -26.33 12.51 -40.41
N THR A 152 -25.10 12.43 -40.93
CA THR A 152 -24.84 12.65 -42.36
C THR A 152 -25.41 11.54 -43.22
N ALA A 153 -25.32 10.28 -42.77
CA ALA A 153 -25.90 9.13 -43.46
C ALA A 153 -27.43 9.20 -43.50
N SER A 154 -28.07 9.69 -42.44
CA SER A 154 -29.53 9.88 -42.40
C SER A 154 -30.02 10.93 -43.40
N ILE A 155 -29.24 11.98 -43.65
CA ILE A 155 -29.56 13.02 -44.65
C ILE A 155 -29.43 12.42 -46.06
N LEU A 156 -28.38 11.65 -46.33
CA LEU A 156 -28.22 10.98 -47.63
C LEU A 156 -29.28 9.90 -47.87
N ALA A 157 -29.84 9.31 -46.81
CA ALA A 157 -30.86 8.27 -46.89
C ALA A 157 -32.31 8.80 -46.89
N SER A 158 -32.55 10.09 -46.60
CA SER A 158 -33.91 10.66 -46.47
C SER A 158 -34.67 10.73 -47.80
N GLY A 159 -33.98 10.55 -48.93
CA GLY A 159 -34.58 10.59 -50.28
C GLY A 159 -34.86 11.99 -50.80
N GLU A 160 -34.41 13.04 -50.11
CA GLU A 160 -34.48 14.42 -50.61
C GLU A 160 -33.52 14.62 -51.80
N ALA A 161 -33.97 15.36 -52.81
CA ALA A 161 -33.15 15.67 -53.98
C ALA A 161 -32.08 16.70 -53.61
N LEU A 162 -30.86 16.20 -53.32
CA LEU A 162 -29.67 17.01 -53.10
C LEU A 162 -28.98 17.31 -54.44
N ASP A 163 -28.39 18.50 -54.57
CA ASP A 163 -27.52 18.77 -55.71
C ASP A 163 -26.19 18.03 -55.60
N ALA A 164 -25.47 17.94 -56.72
CA ALA A 164 -24.23 17.18 -56.82
C ALA A 164 -23.10 17.74 -55.92
N ASP A 165 -23.10 19.04 -55.64
CA ASP A 165 -22.07 19.66 -54.79
C ASP A 165 -22.30 19.31 -53.31
N TRP A 166 -23.55 19.39 -52.84
CA TRP A 166 -23.95 18.98 -51.49
C TRP A 166 -23.76 17.48 -51.28
N GLN A 167 -24.14 16.65 -52.25
CA GLN A 167 -23.91 15.21 -52.17
C GLN A 167 -22.41 14.88 -52.05
N GLY A 168 -21.56 15.55 -52.84
CA GLY A 168 -20.10 15.42 -52.75
C GLY A 168 -19.55 15.85 -51.38
N ARG A 169 -20.08 16.92 -50.78
CA ARG A 169 -19.71 17.36 -49.42
C ARG A 169 -20.09 16.33 -48.36
N PHE A 170 -21.31 15.80 -48.40
CA PHE A 170 -21.76 14.81 -47.41
C PHE A 170 -20.98 13.49 -47.51
N HIS A 171 -20.68 13.01 -48.72
CA HIS A 171 -19.81 11.84 -48.90
C HIS A 171 -18.41 12.05 -48.33
N ARG A 172 -17.82 13.23 -48.55
CA ARG A 172 -16.51 13.58 -47.98
C ARG A 172 -16.56 13.63 -46.45
N ASN A 173 -17.58 14.26 -45.87
CA ASN A 173 -17.74 14.34 -44.42
C ASN A 173 -17.85 12.96 -43.77
N ILE A 174 -18.69 12.06 -44.33
CA ILE A 174 -18.80 10.68 -43.84
C ILE A 174 -17.46 9.96 -43.92
N PHE A 175 -16.72 10.13 -45.01
CA PHE A 175 -15.43 9.48 -45.20
C PHE A 175 -14.39 9.97 -44.18
N GLU A 176 -14.32 11.28 -43.94
CA GLU A 176 -13.43 11.89 -42.94
C GLU A 176 -13.80 11.46 -41.51
N ASP A 177 -15.09 11.48 -41.16
CA ASP A 177 -15.56 11.04 -39.84
C ASP A 177 -15.36 9.54 -39.62
N ALA A 178 -15.51 8.71 -40.67
CA ALA A 178 -15.21 7.28 -40.61
C ALA A 178 -13.71 7.00 -40.41
N GLN A 179 -12.84 7.80 -41.03
CA GLN A 179 -11.39 7.71 -40.77
C GLN A 179 -11.05 8.11 -39.34
N ARG A 180 -11.65 9.19 -38.83
CA ARG A 180 -11.48 9.62 -37.45
C ARG A 180 -11.92 8.53 -36.48
N LEU A 181 -13.10 7.96 -36.67
CA LEU A 181 -13.61 6.84 -35.88
C LEU A 181 -12.65 5.65 -35.87
N ALA A 182 -12.09 5.28 -37.03
CA ALA A 182 -11.14 4.19 -37.13
C ALA A 182 -9.80 4.48 -36.42
N ALA A 183 -9.33 5.74 -36.45
CA ALA A 183 -8.14 6.16 -35.72
C ALA A 183 -8.38 6.13 -34.21
N GLU A 184 -9.46 6.73 -33.73
CA GLU A 184 -9.79 6.77 -32.29
C GLU A 184 -10.06 5.38 -31.72
N SER A 185 -10.72 4.50 -32.49
CA SER A 185 -10.95 3.11 -32.07
C SER A 185 -9.64 2.33 -31.94
N ARG A 186 -8.63 2.59 -32.79
CA ARG A 186 -7.30 1.96 -32.67
C ARG A 186 -6.52 2.50 -31.47
N THR A 187 -6.60 3.79 -31.20
CA THR A 187 -6.02 4.40 -29.99
C THR A 187 -6.62 3.78 -28.73
N LEU A 188 -7.95 3.64 -28.69
CA LEU A 188 -8.67 3.02 -27.59
C LEU A 188 -8.30 1.53 -27.42
N ALA A 189 -8.24 0.78 -28.52
CA ALA A 189 -7.81 -0.62 -28.51
C ALA A 189 -6.36 -0.76 -28.00
N THR A 190 -5.43 0.05 -28.50
CA THR A 190 -4.03 0.04 -28.04
C THR A 190 -3.90 0.39 -26.56
N TYR A 191 -4.72 1.33 -26.08
CA TYR A 191 -4.78 1.72 -24.69
C TYR A 191 -5.34 0.60 -23.79
N LEU A 192 -6.26 -0.25 -24.30
CA LEU A 192 -6.84 -1.39 -23.59
C LEU A 192 -6.02 -2.70 -23.75
N GLU A 193 -5.29 -2.85 -24.86
CA GLU A 193 -4.49 -4.05 -25.22
C GLU A 193 -3.02 -3.96 -24.80
N GLY A 194 -2.55 -2.79 -24.33
CA GLY A 194 -1.15 -2.56 -23.98
C GLY A 194 -0.58 -3.55 -22.95
N PRO A 195 0.61 -4.15 -23.18
CA PRO A 195 1.16 -5.20 -22.34
C PRO A 195 1.63 -4.70 -20.96
N GLY A 196 1.56 -5.61 -20.00
CA GLY A 196 1.82 -5.50 -18.56
C GLY A 196 2.85 -4.49 -18.04
N GLU A 197 2.48 -3.89 -16.91
CA GLU A 197 3.28 -3.20 -15.88
C GLU A 197 4.08 -1.93 -16.25
N ALA A 198 4.72 -1.82 -17.41
CA ALA A 198 5.61 -0.69 -17.71
C ALA A 198 4.93 0.49 -18.44
N ALA A 199 3.88 0.23 -19.25
CA ALA A 199 3.15 1.26 -20.00
C ALA A 199 1.92 1.81 -19.24
N LEU A 200 1.69 1.37 -18.01
CA LEU A 200 0.49 1.63 -17.20
C LEU A 200 0.70 2.68 -16.09
N ARG A 201 1.93 3.20 -15.93
CA ARG A 201 2.24 4.14 -14.85
C ARG A 201 1.88 5.56 -15.24
N THR A 202 0.97 6.16 -14.48
CA THR A 202 0.77 7.61 -14.53
C THR A 202 2.03 8.34 -14.07
N PRO A 203 2.19 9.64 -14.40
CA PRO A 203 3.31 10.42 -13.86
C PRO A 203 3.42 10.37 -12.33
N PHE A 204 2.29 10.19 -11.62
CA PHE A 204 2.29 10.02 -10.17
C PHE A 204 2.83 8.64 -9.76
N ASP A 205 2.41 7.55 -10.40
CA ASP A 205 2.92 6.20 -10.12
C ASP A 205 4.43 6.11 -10.40
N GLU A 206 4.87 6.76 -11.47
CA GLU A 206 6.29 6.84 -11.82
C GLU A 206 7.10 7.58 -10.74
N LEU A 207 6.59 8.72 -10.26
CA LEU A 207 7.23 9.46 -9.16
C LEU A 207 7.23 8.65 -7.85
N GLU A 208 6.12 8.01 -7.49
CA GLU A 208 6.03 7.16 -6.30
C GLU A 208 7.04 6.01 -6.36
N ALA A 209 7.16 5.34 -7.50
CA ALA A 209 8.14 4.28 -7.69
C ALA A 209 9.59 4.77 -7.66
N ALA A 210 9.89 5.91 -8.28
CA ALA A 210 11.23 6.49 -8.24
C ALA A 210 11.65 6.90 -6.82
N LEU A 211 10.71 7.41 -6.02
CA LEU A 211 10.96 7.75 -4.63
C LEU A 211 11.10 6.51 -3.74
N GLU A 212 10.37 5.43 -4.02
CA GLU A 212 10.52 4.17 -3.31
C GLU A 212 11.91 3.56 -3.52
N GLN A 213 12.48 3.69 -4.73
CA GLN A 213 13.84 3.23 -5.02
C GLN A 213 14.94 3.96 -4.24
N VAL A 214 14.64 5.12 -3.67
CA VAL A 214 15.56 5.91 -2.84
C VAL A 214 15.07 6.00 -1.39
N ASP A 215 14.22 5.06 -0.95
CA ASP A 215 13.66 5.00 0.42
C ASP A 215 12.98 6.30 0.88
N GLN A 216 12.42 7.05 -0.06
CA GLN A 216 11.81 8.38 0.14
C GLN A 216 12.80 9.43 0.66
N HIS A 217 14.10 9.13 0.62
CA HIS A 217 15.16 9.95 1.18
C HIS A 217 15.98 10.58 0.05
N LEU A 218 16.27 11.89 0.15
CA LEU A 218 16.99 12.64 -0.88
C LEU A 218 18.28 13.24 -0.29
N PRO A 219 19.37 12.46 -0.20
CA PRO A 219 20.63 12.88 0.43
C PRO A 219 21.20 14.18 -0.13
N LEU A 220 21.06 14.40 -1.45
CA LEU A 220 21.51 15.63 -2.10
C LEU A 220 20.86 16.87 -1.50
N LEU A 221 19.57 16.82 -1.17
CA LEU A 221 18.86 17.95 -0.58
C LEU A 221 19.20 18.14 0.89
N GLU A 222 19.49 17.06 1.62
CA GLU A 222 19.97 17.14 3.00
C GLU A 222 21.37 17.78 3.08
N ALA A 223 22.19 17.60 2.04
CA ALA A 223 23.51 18.20 1.91
C ALA A 223 23.49 19.63 1.32
N GLY A 224 22.32 20.22 1.08
CA GLY A 224 22.16 21.57 0.54
C GLY A 224 22.27 21.69 -0.99
N GLY A 225 22.17 20.57 -1.71
CA GLY A 225 22.04 20.54 -3.16
C GLY A 225 20.70 21.09 -3.66
N THR A 226 20.60 21.29 -4.97
CA THR A 226 19.39 21.88 -5.59
C THR A 226 18.31 20.84 -5.88
N PRO A 227 17.01 21.21 -5.86
CA PRO A 227 15.92 20.36 -6.31
C PRO A 227 16.12 19.77 -7.71
N GLU A 228 16.68 20.57 -8.62
CA GLU A 228 16.96 20.18 -10.00
C GLU A 228 18.02 19.06 -10.08
N GLU A 229 19.10 19.15 -9.29
CA GLU A 229 20.13 18.10 -9.18
C GLU A 229 19.56 16.82 -8.56
N ALA A 230 18.76 16.95 -7.50
CA ALA A 230 18.13 15.81 -6.85
C ALA A 230 17.18 15.05 -7.80
N VAL A 231 16.38 15.77 -8.59
CA VAL A 231 15.51 15.15 -9.61
C VAL A 231 16.32 14.54 -10.75
N ALA A 232 17.45 15.15 -11.14
CA ALA A 232 18.32 14.58 -12.17
C ALA A 232 18.97 13.26 -11.73
N ALA A 233 19.20 13.08 -10.42
CA ALA A 233 19.72 11.85 -9.84
C ALA A 233 18.64 10.75 -9.67
N MET A 234 17.36 11.08 -9.78
CA MET A 234 16.28 10.08 -9.68
C MET A 234 16.25 9.18 -10.92
N PRO A 235 16.17 7.85 -10.75
CA PRO A 235 16.14 6.91 -11.85
C PRO A 235 14.81 6.97 -12.62
N GLY A 236 14.91 6.84 -13.94
CA GLY A 236 13.77 6.43 -14.78
C GLY A 236 12.67 7.46 -14.99
N LEU A 237 12.84 8.75 -14.64
CA LEU A 237 11.78 9.76 -14.77
C LEU A 237 11.55 10.26 -16.21
N SER A 238 10.32 10.11 -16.68
CA SER A 238 9.80 10.64 -17.93
C SER A 238 9.70 12.16 -17.92
N ARG A 239 9.57 12.75 -19.12
CA ARG A 239 9.41 14.20 -19.27
C ARG A 239 8.16 14.73 -18.57
N ALA A 240 7.08 13.95 -18.55
CA ALA A 240 5.81 14.33 -17.93
C ALA A 240 5.89 14.31 -16.39
N THR A 241 6.77 13.50 -15.82
CA THR A 241 6.91 13.32 -14.36
C THR A 241 7.87 14.31 -13.71
N ARG A 242 8.85 14.81 -14.47
CA ARG A 242 9.84 15.79 -13.98
C ARG A 242 9.24 17.01 -13.25
N PRO A 243 8.15 17.65 -13.72
CA PRO A 243 7.52 18.75 -12.99
C PRO A 243 6.98 18.35 -11.61
N LEU A 244 6.38 17.16 -11.50
CA LEU A 244 5.88 16.63 -10.23
C LEU A 244 7.03 16.30 -9.28
N ALA A 245 8.07 15.65 -9.79
CA ALA A 245 9.29 15.36 -9.05
C ALA A 245 9.95 16.64 -8.51
N LEU A 246 10.00 17.69 -9.33
CA LEU A 246 10.57 18.97 -8.95
C LEU A 246 9.74 19.72 -7.90
N ALA A 247 8.40 19.68 -8.02
CA ALA A 247 7.52 20.22 -6.99
C ALA A 247 7.72 19.49 -5.65
N TRP A 248 7.86 18.16 -5.68
CA TRP A 248 8.17 17.37 -4.49
C TRP A 248 9.55 17.66 -3.92
N ALA A 249 10.59 17.72 -4.76
CA ALA A 249 11.95 18.02 -4.33
C ALA A 249 12.05 19.41 -3.68
N ARG A 250 11.34 20.42 -4.20
CA ARG A 250 11.24 21.75 -3.56
C ARG A 250 10.55 21.69 -2.21
N ARG A 251 9.49 20.89 -2.08
CA ARG A 251 8.80 20.67 -0.80
C ARG A 251 9.73 19.99 0.20
N TYR A 252 10.42 18.94 -0.23
CA TYR A 252 11.40 18.22 0.58
C TYR A 252 12.51 19.16 1.07
N ALA A 253 13.10 19.96 0.18
CA ALA A 253 14.16 20.91 0.53
C ALA A 253 13.67 21.95 1.55
N ALA A 254 12.45 22.47 1.39
CA ALA A 254 11.86 23.39 2.37
C ALA A 254 11.64 22.73 3.74
N ASP A 255 11.19 21.47 3.74
CA ASP A 255 10.99 20.71 4.98
C ASP A 255 12.32 20.36 5.65
N ALA A 256 13.36 20.01 4.88
CA ALA A 256 14.72 19.73 5.36
C ALA A 256 15.40 20.99 5.91
N ALA A 257 15.17 22.16 5.29
CA ALA A 257 15.64 23.44 5.82
C ALA A 257 14.96 23.80 7.15
N ALA A 258 13.67 23.49 7.30
CA ALA A 258 12.94 23.71 8.56
C ALA A 258 13.34 22.71 9.65
N LEU A 259 13.58 21.45 9.29
CA LEU A 259 13.93 20.35 10.19
C LEU A 259 15.13 19.55 9.63
N PRO A 260 16.37 20.05 9.83
CA PRO A 260 17.58 19.42 9.30
C PRO A 260 17.76 18.00 9.84
N LEU A 261 18.08 17.03 8.97
CA LEU A 261 18.15 15.60 9.33
C LEU A 261 19.08 15.33 10.51
N ALA A 262 20.26 15.97 10.52
CA ALA A 262 21.27 15.78 11.56
C ALA A 262 20.75 16.08 12.98
N ARG A 263 19.76 16.96 13.10
CA ARG A 263 19.10 17.27 14.38
C ARG A 263 17.79 16.51 14.54
N PHE A 264 16.98 16.46 13.50
CA PHE A 264 15.63 15.92 13.56
C PHE A 264 15.61 14.39 13.70
N GLY A 265 16.54 13.66 13.09
CA GLY A 265 16.64 12.19 13.20
C GLY A 265 16.81 11.72 14.65
N PRO A 266 17.85 12.19 15.38
CA PRO A 266 18.02 11.86 16.79
C PRO A 266 16.81 12.25 17.66
N GLN A 267 16.26 13.45 17.47
CA GLN A 267 15.05 13.90 18.17
C GLN A 267 13.85 12.95 17.91
N ALA A 268 13.69 12.48 16.67
CA ALA A 268 12.64 11.52 16.33
C ALA A 268 12.82 10.18 17.05
N LEU A 269 14.05 9.70 17.24
CA LEU A 269 14.31 8.49 18.03
C LEU A 269 14.00 8.70 19.51
N GLU A 270 14.46 9.81 20.10
CA GLU A 270 14.21 10.16 21.50
C GLU A 270 12.72 10.30 21.80
N ALA A 271 11.96 10.89 20.88
CA ALA A 271 10.52 11.06 20.97
C ALA A 271 9.70 9.83 20.55
N ALA A 272 10.34 8.68 20.26
CA ALA A 272 9.70 7.47 19.74
C ALA A 272 8.79 7.73 18.52
N HIS A 273 9.19 8.69 17.69
CA HIS A 273 8.49 9.15 16.50
C HIS A 273 7.07 9.68 16.76
N GLU A 274 6.77 10.14 17.97
CA GLU A 274 5.48 10.74 18.31
C GLU A 274 5.37 12.15 17.71
N PRO A 275 4.47 12.39 16.73
CA PRO A 275 4.40 13.70 16.06
C PRO A 275 4.06 14.84 17.02
N GLY A 276 3.22 14.59 18.02
CA GLY A 276 2.84 15.61 19.02
C GLY A 276 4.03 16.13 19.83
N ALA A 277 4.92 15.23 20.26
CA ALA A 277 6.13 15.60 20.99
C ALA A 277 7.09 16.39 20.10
N LEU A 278 7.31 15.92 18.87
CA LEU A 278 8.19 16.58 17.90
C LEU A 278 7.68 17.97 17.49
N ILE A 279 6.36 18.15 17.34
CA ILE A 279 5.77 19.47 17.08
C ILE A 279 6.05 20.41 18.27
N ALA A 280 5.84 19.94 19.50
CA ALA A 280 6.07 20.75 20.69
C ALA A 280 7.56 21.14 20.87
N GLU A 281 8.46 20.21 20.56
CA GLU A 281 9.91 20.43 20.70
C GLU A 281 10.49 21.33 19.60
N THR A 282 10.07 21.12 18.35
CA THR A 282 10.63 21.84 17.19
C THR A 282 9.93 23.16 16.90
N GLY A 283 8.68 23.32 17.36
CA GLY A 283 7.81 24.45 16.98
C GLY A 283 7.41 24.46 15.50
N ALA A 284 7.76 23.42 14.73
CA ALA A 284 7.46 23.35 13.31
C ALA A 284 5.98 23.02 13.05
N PRO A 285 5.41 23.45 11.90
CA PRO A 285 4.04 23.11 11.54
C PRO A 285 3.85 21.59 11.45
N ALA A 286 2.69 21.10 11.90
CA ALA A 286 2.38 19.67 11.93
C ALA A 286 2.61 18.98 10.58
N GLN A 287 2.16 19.58 9.47
CA GLN A 287 2.34 19.00 8.15
C GLN A 287 3.82 18.83 7.74
N VAL A 288 4.73 19.68 8.26
CA VAL A 288 6.17 19.57 8.01
C VAL A 288 6.74 18.40 8.81
N VAL A 289 6.41 18.31 10.11
CA VAL A 289 6.83 17.20 10.97
C VAL A 289 6.38 15.85 10.41
N LEU A 290 5.12 15.75 9.97
CA LEU A 290 4.57 14.51 9.40
C LEU A 290 5.30 14.11 8.11
N ARG A 291 5.56 15.05 7.19
CA ARG A 291 6.30 14.75 5.95
C ARG A 291 7.76 14.38 6.24
N ARG A 292 8.42 15.04 7.21
CA ARG A 292 9.80 14.71 7.59
C ARG A 292 9.92 13.33 8.19
N LEU A 293 9.02 12.94 9.09
CA LEU A 293 8.95 11.59 9.63
C LEU A 293 8.85 10.54 8.50
N ALA A 294 8.00 10.80 7.50
CA ALA A 294 7.84 9.90 6.36
C ALA A 294 9.06 9.82 5.42
N CYS A 295 10.08 10.67 5.58
CA CYS A 295 11.29 10.69 4.76
C CYS A 295 12.56 10.33 5.54
N LEU A 296 12.41 9.88 6.80
CA LEU A 296 13.52 9.44 7.62
C LEU A 296 14.09 8.11 7.09
N PRO A 297 15.42 8.00 6.93
CA PRO A 297 16.05 6.84 6.30
C PRO A 297 16.02 5.62 7.24
N PRO A 298 15.59 4.44 6.76
CA PRO A 298 15.61 3.20 7.55
C PRO A 298 17.01 2.80 8.02
N ALA A 299 18.04 3.15 7.23
CA ALA A 299 19.45 2.88 7.56
C ALA A 299 19.89 3.48 8.90
N ASP A 300 19.24 4.56 9.35
CA ASP A 300 19.53 5.24 10.62
C ASP A 300 18.66 4.70 11.78
N GLY A 301 17.99 3.56 11.60
CA GLY A 301 17.17 2.91 12.63
C GLY A 301 15.74 3.45 12.74
N HIS A 302 15.27 4.18 11.73
CA HIS A 302 13.90 4.69 11.69
C HIS A 302 12.92 3.67 11.06
N PRO A 303 11.67 3.57 11.56
CA PRO A 303 10.68 2.67 11.00
C PRO A 303 10.13 3.20 9.66
N ALA A 304 9.56 2.29 8.86
CA ALA A 304 8.79 2.69 7.69
C ALA A 304 7.46 3.36 8.10
N PHE A 305 7.07 4.38 7.36
CA PHE A 305 5.80 5.09 7.54
C PHE A 305 5.00 5.07 6.25
N GLY A 306 3.67 4.97 6.36
CA GLY A 306 2.76 5.32 5.29
C GLY A 306 2.52 6.83 5.26
N LEU A 307 2.26 7.37 4.08
CA LEU A 307 1.98 8.80 3.89
C LEU A 307 0.86 8.98 2.87
N ALA A 308 -0.10 9.83 3.15
CA ALA A 308 -1.05 10.29 2.15
C ALA A 308 -1.14 11.82 2.21
N ILE A 309 -1.16 12.46 1.05
CA ILE A 309 -1.36 13.90 0.92
C ILE A 309 -2.48 14.13 -0.08
N CYS A 310 -3.46 14.96 0.28
CA CYS A 310 -4.54 15.36 -0.61
C CYS A 310 -4.71 16.87 -0.67
N ASP A 311 -5.33 17.32 -1.76
CA ASP A 311 -5.81 18.68 -1.90
C ASP A 311 -7.20 18.86 -1.25
N ALA A 312 -7.74 20.07 -1.35
CA ALA A 312 -9.07 20.41 -0.81
C ALA A 312 -10.23 19.65 -1.48
N ALA A 313 -10.05 19.12 -2.69
CA ALA A 313 -11.04 18.28 -3.36
C ALA A 313 -11.00 16.82 -2.86
N GLY A 314 -9.98 16.48 -2.07
CA GLY A 314 -9.74 15.12 -1.58
C GLY A 314 -8.99 14.25 -2.59
N ALA A 315 -8.48 14.81 -3.68
CA ALA A 315 -7.65 14.09 -4.64
C ALA A 315 -6.26 13.83 -4.03
N LEU A 316 -5.80 12.58 -4.09
CA LEU A 316 -4.47 12.24 -3.60
C LEU A 316 -3.40 12.83 -4.54
N THR A 317 -2.52 13.63 -3.96
CA THR A 317 -1.34 14.22 -4.64
C THR A 317 -0.06 13.43 -4.34
N ARG A 318 -0.05 12.68 -3.24
CA ARG A 318 1.00 11.71 -2.88
C ARG A 318 0.41 10.56 -2.10
N LEU A 319 0.83 9.35 -2.41
CA LEU A 319 0.61 8.16 -1.59
C LEU A 319 1.92 7.41 -1.43
N ARG A 320 2.23 7.04 -0.19
CA ARG A 320 3.22 6.03 0.18
C ARG A 320 2.46 4.93 0.91
N PRO A 321 2.29 3.75 0.29
CA PRO A 321 1.62 2.64 0.94
C PRO A 321 2.45 2.12 2.11
N LEU A 322 1.79 1.39 2.99
CA LEU A 322 2.39 0.64 4.09
C LEU A 322 1.60 -0.67 4.21
N PRO A 323 2.16 -1.79 4.68
CA PRO A 323 1.37 -3.00 4.90
C PRO A 323 0.11 -2.73 5.73
N GLY A 324 -1.06 -3.11 5.20
CA GLY A 324 -2.36 -2.82 5.78
C GLY A 324 -2.88 -1.39 5.57
N PHE A 325 -2.20 -0.55 4.78
CA PHE A 325 -2.60 0.80 4.40
C PHE A 325 -2.42 1.04 2.91
N SER A 326 -3.55 1.08 2.21
CA SER A 326 -3.67 1.57 0.84
C SER A 326 -4.88 2.47 0.72
N LEU A 327 -4.81 3.46 -0.16
CA LEU A 327 -5.92 4.34 -0.50
C LEU A 327 -6.04 4.40 -2.03
N PRO A 328 -7.26 4.31 -2.58
CA PRO A 328 -7.44 4.64 -3.99
C PRO A 328 -7.19 6.13 -4.20
N ARG A 329 -6.72 6.52 -5.40
CA ARG A 329 -6.40 7.91 -5.72
C ARG A 329 -7.62 8.84 -5.64
N SER A 330 -8.80 8.29 -5.92
CA SER A 330 -10.08 8.95 -5.79
C SER A 330 -11.10 8.05 -5.06
N GLY A 331 -12.18 8.63 -4.55
CA GLY A 331 -13.30 7.84 -4.01
C GLY A 331 -13.04 7.11 -2.69
N ALA A 332 -11.89 7.34 -2.03
CA ALA A 332 -11.56 6.73 -0.74
C ALA A 332 -12.58 7.06 0.35
N CYS A 333 -12.58 6.27 1.43
CA CYS A 333 -13.53 6.45 2.53
C CYS A 333 -13.41 7.85 3.16
N PRO A 334 -14.51 8.63 3.25
CA PRO A 334 -14.47 9.98 3.83
C PRO A 334 -14.19 9.99 5.33
N LEU A 335 -14.26 8.82 6.00
CA LEU A 335 -13.97 8.68 7.43
C LEU A 335 -12.46 8.66 7.74
N TRP A 336 -11.57 8.64 6.73
CA TRP A 336 -10.15 8.77 6.98
C TRP A 336 -9.82 10.15 7.58
N PRO A 337 -9.01 10.23 8.66
CA PRO A 337 -8.61 11.49 9.28
C PRO A 337 -7.94 12.48 8.33
N LEU A 338 -7.33 11.99 7.23
CA LEU A 338 -6.84 12.79 6.12
C LEU A 338 -7.89 13.80 5.64
N TYR A 339 -9.14 13.36 5.41
CA TYR A 339 -10.21 14.21 4.90
C TYR A 339 -10.87 15.04 6.00
N GLN A 340 -10.96 14.50 7.21
CA GLN A 340 -11.52 15.22 8.36
C GLN A 340 -10.68 16.46 8.72
N ALA A 341 -9.35 16.36 8.57
CA ALA A 341 -8.45 17.48 8.85
C ALA A 341 -8.72 18.70 7.96
N LEU A 342 -9.20 18.51 6.71
CA LEU A 342 -9.57 19.61 5.82
C LEU A 342 -10.70 20.48 6.39
N GLY A 343 -11.61 19.89 7.18
CA GLY A 343 -12.68 20.62 7.85
C GLY A 343 -12.22 21.40 9.09
N GLN A 344 -11.00 21.15 9.58
CA GLN A 344 -10.43 21.81 10.75
C GLN A 344 -8.95 22.23 10.51
N PRO A 345 -8.66 23.11 9.52
CA PRO A 345 -7.28 23.49 9.22
C PRO A 345 -6.55 24.07 10.44
N GLY A 346 -5.29 23.69 10.62
CA GLY A 346 -4.48 24.10 11.76
C GLY A 346 -4.69 23.30 13.05
N ARG A 347 -5.65 22.37 13.10
CA ARG A 347 -5.84 21.45 14.22
C ARG A 347 -5.38 20.03 13.85
N PRO A 348 -4.22 19.57 14.35
CA PRO A 348 -3.79 18.20 14.13
C PRO A 348 -4.78 17.20 14.74
N LEU A 349 -5.01 16.10 14.03
CA LEU A 349 -5.84 14.98 14.43
C LEU A 349 -4.96 13.76 14.64
N ALA A 350 -5.27 12.97 15.67
CA ALA A 350 -4.68 11.66 15.89
C ALA A 350 -5.80 10.65 16.10
N ALA A 351 -5.72 9.49 15.44
CA ALA A 351 -6.73 8.45 15.59
C ALA A 351 -6.14 7.06 15.40
N ARG A 352 -6.67 6.09 16.15
CA ARG A 352 -6.53 4.67 15.80
C ARG A 352 -7.64 4.32 14.83
N VAL A 353 -7.32 3.73 13.69
CA VAL A 353 -8.28 3.35 12.64
C VAL A 353 -8.14 1.89 12.26
N SER A 354 -9.23 1.28 11.81
CA SER A 354 -9.23 -0.11 11.33
C SER A 354 -9.96 -0.24 10.00
N LEU A 355 -9.28 -0.85 9.04
CA LEU A 355 -9.90 -1.31 7.80
C LEU A 355 -10.89 -2.46 8.09
N PRO A 356 -11.84 -2.75 7.17
CA PRO A 356 -12.69 -3.92 7.27
C PRO A 356 -11.88 -5.23 7.31
N GLY A 357 -12.45 -6.25 7.95
CA GLY A 357 -11.80 -7.53 8.22
C GLY A 357 -11.50 -7.69 9.71
N GLU A 358 -11.85 -8.84 10.30
CA GLU A 358 -11.81 -9.05 11.75
C GLU A 358 -10.40 -8.97 12.36
N ARG A 359 -9.36 -8.97 11.52
CA ARG A 359 -7.96 -9.02 11.94
C ARG A 359 -7.01 -8.13 11.12
N ALA A 360 -7.54 -7.13 10.41
CA ALA A 360 -6.70 -6.07 9.90
C ALA A 360 -6.05 -5.36 11.11
N PRO A 361 -4.70 -5.28 11.19
CA PRO A 361 -4.05 -4.64 12.33
C PRO A 361 -4.49 -3.17 12.40
N PRO A 362 -4.77 -2.63 13.60
CA PRO A 362 -5.12 -1.23 13.72
C PRO A 362 -3.93 -0.37 13.28
N LEU A 363 -4.25 0.75 12.64
CA LEU A 363 -3.28 1.76 12.24
C LEU A 363 -3.40 2.96 13.16
N LEU A 364 -2.28 3.58 13.48
CA LEU A 364 -2.24 4.88 14.14
C LEU A 364 -1.94 5.94 13.09
N VAL A 365 -2.85 6.89 12.96
CA VAL A 365 -2.73 7.97 11.98
C VAL A 365 -2.68 9.32 12.65
N HIS A 366 -1.84 10.19 12.09
CA HIS A 366 -1.77 11.59 12.44
C HIS A 366 -2.01 12.42 11.20
N ALA A 367 -3.01 13.29 11.22
CA ALA A 367 -3.40 14.10 10.08
C ALA A 367 -3.41 15.59 10.44
N ALA A 368 -3.01 16.44 9.50
CA ALA A 368 -3.09 17.89 9.66
C ALA A 368 -3.31 18.55 8.30
N ALA A 369 -4.21 19.53 8.27
CA ALA A 369 -4.44 20.35 7.08
C ALA A 369 -3.96 21.79 7.31
N ALA A 370 -3.41 22.37 6.25
CA ALA A 370 -2.96 23.76 6.24
C ALA A 370 -3.03 24.34 4.81
N PRO A 371 -3.10 25.68 4.69
CA PRO A 371 -2.89 26.36 3.42
C PRO A 371 -1.55 25.98 2.78
N ALA A 372 -1.56 25.64 1.50
CA ALA A 372 -0.33 25.35 0.74
C ALA A 372 0.50 26.61 0.49
N ALA A 373 -0.15 27.78 0.52
CA ALA A 373 0.41 29.11 0.38
C ALA A 373 -0.28 30.09 1.37
N PRO A 374 0.36 31.22 1.72
CA PRO A 374 -0.26 32.24 2.57
C PRO A 374 -1.62 32.71 2.01
N ALA A 375 -2.59 32.87 2.90
CA ALA A 375 -3.90 33.39 2.55
C ALA A 375 -3.86 34.91 2.41
N GLY A 376 -4.43 35.44 1.33
CA GLY A 376 -4.78 36.86 1.20
C GLY A 376 -6.28 37.07 1.38
N PHE A 377 -6.72 38.32 1.51
CA PHE A 377 -8.15 38.65 1.69
C PHE A 377 -9.01 38.48 0.41
N GLY A 378 -8.40 38.18 -0.75
CA GLY A 378 -9.07 38.15 -2.06
C GLY A 378 -9.40 36.76 -2.63
N ALA A 379 -8.85 35.68 -2.06
CA ALA A 379 -9.13 34.32 -2.50
C ALA A 379 -8.84 33.31 -1.38
N PRO A 380 -9.66 32.25 -1.23
CA PRO A 380 -9.34 31.17 -0.30
C PRO A 380 -8.04 30.49 -0.77
N PRO A 381 -7.06 30.25 0.13
CA PRO A 381 -5.83 29.58 -0.26
C PRO A 381 -6.14 28.11 -0.60
N PRO A 382 -5.36 27.48 -1.49
CA PRO A 382 -5.45 26.04 -1.69
C PRO A 382 -5.10 25.34 -0.37
N LEU A 383 -6.01 24.52 0.16
CA LEU A 383 -5.76 23.70 1.33
C LEU A 383 -5.12 22.38 0.92
N THR A 384 -4.21 21.89 1.76
CA THR A 384 -3.61 20.57 1.65
C THR A 384 -3.73 19.86 2.98
N SER A 385 -3.97 18.56 2.95
CA SER A 385 -3.97 17.70 4.14
C SER A 385 -2.88 16.64 4.00
N VAL A 386 -2.14 16.41 5.08
CA VAL A 386 -1.11 15.39 5.18
C VAL A 386 -1.52 14.41 6.27
N MET A 387 -1.44 13.11 6.00
CA MET A 387 -1.66 12.04 6.96
C MET A 387 -0.46 11.10 6.98
N LEU A 388 0.17 10.97 8.14
CA LEU A 388 1.19 9.96 8.45
C LEU A 388 0.52 8.73 9.04
N VAL A 389 0.97 7.55 8.64
CA VAL A 389 0.42 6.26 9.05
C VAL A 389 1.53 5.36 9.57
N ARG A 390 1.27 4.69 10.68
CA ARG A 390 2.13 3.60 11.20
C ARG A 390 1.27 2.50 11.83
N PRO A 391 1.83 1.29 12.05
CA PRO A 391 1.13 0.27 12.81
C PRO A 391 0.82 0.78 14.22
N ALA A 392 -0.41 0.55 14.71
CA ALA A 392 -0.72 0.83 16.10
C ALA A 392 -0.31 -0.35 16.99
N ALA A 393 0.02 -0.07 18.25
CA ALA A 393 0.10 -1.10 19.28
C ALA A 393 -1.23 -1.87 19.36
N ALA A 394 -1.21 -3.12 19.82
CA ALA A 394 -2.44 -3.91 19.99
C ALA A 394 -3.36 -3.28 21.05
N ASP A 395 -2.78 -2.80 22.14
CA ASP A 395 -3.50 -2.21 23.26
C ASP A 395 -3.93 -0.76 22.99
N GLY A 396 -5.08 -0.37 23.53
CA GLY A 396 -5.58 1.01 23.53
C GLY A 396 -7.07 1.13 23.18
N PRO A 397 -7.56 2.36 22.93
CA PRO A 397 -8.96 2.62 22.62
C PRO A 397 -9.40 1.97 21.30
N GLN A 398 -10.68 1.56 21.24
CA GLN A 398 -11.24 0.89 20.07
C GLN A 398 -10.99 1.70 18.78
N PRO A 399 -10.39 1.09 17.73
CA PRO A 399 -10.07 1.81 16.51
C PRO A 399 -11.34 2.22 15.76
N ALA A 400 -11.35 3.46 15.27
CA ALA A 400 -12.44 4.00 14.47
C ALA A 400 -12.55 3.23 13.14
N PRO A 401 -13.75 2.79 12.74
CA PRO A 401 -13.92 2.01 11.52
C PRO A 401 -13.76 2.89 10.29
N VAL A 402 -12.79 2.56 9.44
CA VAL A 402 -12.61 3.14 8.10
C VAL A 402 -12.80 2.04 7.04
N GLY A 403 -12.70 2.41 5.76
CA GLY A 403 -12.76 1.48 4.65
C GLY A 403 -11.86 1.91 3.48
N PRO A 404 -11.63 1.02 2.51
CA PRO A 404 -10.84 1.33 1.32
C PRO A 404 -11.60 2.29 0.39
N ALA A 405 -12.79 1.90 -0.08
CA ALA A 405 -13.74 2.75 -0.80
C ALA A 405 -15.18 2.21 -0.63
N CYS A 406 -16.21 3.04 -0.83
CA CYS A 406 -17.60 2.63 -0.58
C CYS A 406 -18.02 1.38 -1.37
N ARG A 407 -17.68 1.32 -2.67
CA ARG A 407 -18.05 0.21 -3.57
C ARG A 407 -17.46 -1.14 -3.19
N ILE A 408 -16.33 -1.16 -2.48
CA ILE A 408 -15.62 -2.39 -2.10
C ILE A 408 -15.54 -2.57 -0.58
N CYS A 409 -16.24 -1.73 0.18
CA CYS A 409 -16.24 -1.83 1.64
C CYS A 409 -17.35 -2.79 2.10
N PRO A 410 -17.02 -3.91 2.78
CA PRO A 410 -18.02 -4.89 3.23
C PRO A 410 -18.83 -4.42 4.45
N ARG A 411 -18.54 -3.26 5.06
CA ARG A 411 -19.28 -2.76 6.23
C ARG A 411 -20.72 -2.39 5.86
N GLU A 412 -21.70 -3.14 6.32
CA GLU A 412 -23.11 -2.91 5.97
C GLU A 412 -23.66 -1.59 6.52
N ARG A 413 -23.48 -1.34 7.83
CA ARG A 413 -24.10 -0.20 8.54
C ARG A 413 -23.15 1.00 8.65
N CYS A 414 -22.77 1.59 7.51
CA CYS A 414 -21.91 2.78 7.48
C CYS A 414 -22.73 4.06 7.21
N PRO A 415 -22.79 5.03 8.14
CA PRO A 415 -23.55 6.28 7.93
C PRO A 415 -22.93 7.20 6.88
N ALA A 416 -21.65 7.02 6.56
CA ALA A 416 -20.91 7.79 5.57
C ALA A 416 -20.86 7.10 4.19
N ARG A 417 -21.68 6.07 3.96
CA ARG A 417 -21.71 5.31 2.70
C ARG A 417 -22.28 6.18 1.57
N ARG A 418 -21.47 6.41 0.53
CA ARG A 418 -21.86 7.14 -0.68
C ARG A 418 -22.42 6.25 -1.78
N GLU A 419 -21.93 5.01 -1.86
CA GLU A 419 -22.31 4.05 -2.89
C GLU A 419 -22.61 2.66 -2.29
N PRO A 420 -23.52 1.88 -2.90
CA PRO A 420 -23.71 0.46 -2.57
C PRO A 420 -22.41 -0.33 -2.68
N SER A 421 -22.22 -1.33 -1.81
CA SER A 421 -21.05 -2.21 -1.87
C SER A 421 -21.31 -3.38 -2.80
N LEU A 422 -20.30 -3.73 -3.60
CA LEU A 422 -20.25 -4.95 -4.41
C LEU A 422 -19.90 -6.19 -3.56
N MET A 423 -19.36 -5.98 -2.35
CA MET A 423 -18.89 -7.06 -1.45
C MET A 423 -19.99 -7.55 -0.50
N THR A 424 -21.07 -6.78 -0.33
CA THR A 424 -22.20 -7.23 0.48
C THR A 424 -23.13 -8.06 -0.40
N SER A 425 -23.10 -9.37 -0.18
CA SER A 425 -24.06 -10.29 -0.77
C SER A 425 -25.44 -10.06 -0.17
N THR A 426 -26.28 -9.23 -0.78
CA THR A 426 -27.74 -9.46 -0.74
C THR A 426 -28.43 -8.69 -1.88
N PRO A 427 -29.50 -9.26 -2.47
CA PRO A 427 -30.15 -8.77 -3.68
C PRO A 427 -30.96 -7.49 -3.50
#